data_AF-A0A7X7E5Y2-F1
#
_entry.id   AF-A0A7X7E5Y2-F1
#
_cell.length_a   1.000
_cell.length_b   1.000
_cell.length_c   1.000
_cell.angle_alpha   90.00
_cell.angle_beta   90.00
_cell.angle_gamma   90.00
#
_symmetry.space_group_name_H-M   'P 1'
#
loop_
_entity.id
_entity.type
_entity.pdbx_description
1 polymer ?
#
loop_
_entity_poly.entity_id
_entity_poly.type
_entity_poly.pdbx_seq_one_letter_code
_entity_poly.pdbx_strand_id
1 'polypeptide(L)'
;MPAVHDIFTQYLKLCTYCDLFWKSVFSKYPEQFQCIEGCSSCCELQSVNALEAYSIGINLQKKRLSGSRLNSSQTTCVFLKSDHCEIYAYRPIICRTHGLLLSNSESPRISTCLKNFTNSSIVIDLPYILNTDMLTTNLMKLNIAFCIVCGAKENASMRFNLSDIFSGNIPEFLKDAISL
;
A
#
# COMPACT_ATOMS: atom_id res chain seq x y z
N MET A 1 -1.54 21.51 7.87
CA MET A 1 -2.79 21.57 8.68
C MET A 1 -2.73 20.54 9.82
N PRO A 2 -2.99 20.91 11.09
CA PRO A 2 -2.92 19.98 12.23
C PRO A 2 -3.78 18.72 12.05
N ALA A 3 -5.02 18.87 11.55
CA ALA A 3 -5.93 17.73 11.33
C ALA A 3 -5.42 16.73 10.27
N VAL A 4 -4.80 17.21 9.18
CA VAL A 4 -4.19 16.33 8.17
C VAL A 4 -3.00 15.56 8.77
N HIS A 5 -2.18 16.25 9.58
CA HIS A 5 -1.05 15.62 10.27
C HIS A 5 -1.48 14.51 11.22
N ASP A 6 -2.55 14.73 11.99
CA ASP A 6 -3.08 13.73 12.92
C ASP A 6 -3.61 12.49 12.20
N ILE A 7 -4.38 12.68 11.12
CA ILE A 7 -4.89 11.58 10.28
C ILE A 7 -3.73 10.80 9.66
N PHE A 8 -2.74 11.50 9.12
CA PHE A 8 -1.57 10.88 8.52
C PHE A 8 -0.74 10.10 9.55
N THR A 9 -0.62 10.61 10.78
CA THR A 9 0.02 9.89 11.89
C THR A 9 -0.69 8.58 12.21
N GLN A 10 -2.03 8.54 12.20
CA GLN A 10 -2.75 7.28 12.38
C GLN A 10 -2.57 6.32 11.20
N TYR A 11 -2.50 6.83 9.97
CA TYR A 11 -2.16 6.02 8.80
C TYR A 11 -0.77 5.39 8.93
N LEU A 12 0.24 6.13 9.38
CA LEU A 12 1.59 5.58 9.60
C LEU A 12 1.61 4.48 10.67
N LYS A 13 0.78 4.58 11.71
CA LYS A 13 0.61 3.48 12.68
C LYS A 13 0.00 2.24 12.03
N LEU A 14 -0.95 2.41 11.11
CA LEU A 14 -1.52 1.30 10.36
C LEU A 14 -0.49 0.64 9.43
N CYS A 15 0.35 1.43 8.76
CA CYS A 15 1.49 0.90 8.00
C CYS A 15 2.46 0.12 8.90
N THR A 16 2.80 0.68 10.07
CA THR A 16 3.69 0.05 11.05
C THR A 16 3.12 -1.27 11.54
N TYR A 17 1.82 -1.34 11.80
CA TYR A 17 1.13 -2.58 12.16
C TYR A 17 1.30 -3.66 11.08
N CYS A 18 1.07 -3.32 9.81
CA CYS A 18 1.27 -4.26 8.71
C CYS A 18 2.72 -4.73 8.60
N ASP A 19 3.69 -3.82 8.75
CA ASP A 19 5.11 -4.17 8.67
C ASP A 19 5.56 -5.07 9.83
N LEU A 20 5.06 -4.82 11.05
CA LEU A 20 5.34 -5.67 12.22
C LEU A 20 4.70 -7.06 12.08
N PHE A 21 3.47 -7.12 11.57
CA PHE A 21 2.81 -8.39 11.27
C PHE A 21 3.58 -9.16 10.20
N TRP A 22 3.99 -8.49 9.12
CA TRP A 22 4.81 -9.13 8.10
C TRP A 22 6.10 -9.71 8.68
N LYS A 23 6.80 -8.95 9.54
CA LYS A 23 8.03 -9.41 10.21
C LYS A 23 7.78 -10.61 11.11
N SER A 24 6.66 -10.66 11.84
CA SER A 24 6.36 -11.79 12.72
C SER A 24 6.10 -13.07 11.93
N VAL A 25 5.35 -12.98 10.82
CA VAL A 25 5.09 -14.13 9.93
C VAL A 25 6.39 -14.57 9.25
N PHE A 26 7.19 -13.65 8.71
CA PHE A 26 8.48 -13.96 8.09
C PHE A 26 9.44 -14.64 9.06
N SER A 27 9.49 -14.19 10.31
CA SER A 27 10.34 -14.80 11.35
C SER A 27 9.92 -16.23 11.70
N LYS A 28 8.62 -16.54 11.63
CA LYS A 28 8.07 -17.87 11.92
C LYS A 28 8.19 -18.82 10.72
N TYR A 29 7.99 -18.32 9.50
CA TYR A 29 7.94 -19.13 8.27
C TYR A 29 8.87 -18.58 7.17
N PRO A 30 10.18 -18.42 7.44
CA PRO A 30 11.09 -17.78 6.48
C PRO A 30 11.16 -18.52 5.13
N GLU A 31 11.10 -19.86 5.15
CA GLU A 31 11.14 -20.69 3.95
C GLU A 31 9.87 -20.60 3.09
N GLN A 32 8.78 -20.02 3.61
CA GLN A 32 7.52 -19.83 2.89
C GLN A 32 7.40 -18.46 2.22
N PHE A 33 8.41 -17.58 2.37
CA PHE A 33 8.39 -16.23 1.82
C PHE A 33 9.37 -16.07 0.66
N GLN A 34 8.82 -15.71 -0.49
CA GLN A 34 9.56 -15.17 -1.63
C GLN A 34 9.38 -13.65 -1.75
N CYS A 35 8.26 -13.13 -1.26
CA CYS A 35 7.94 -11.69 -1.29
C CYS A 35 8.78 -10.90 -0.28
N ILE A 36 9.96 -10.47 -0.70
CA ILE A 36 10.87 -9.55 0.01
C ILE A 36 11.16 -8.30 -0.84
N GLU A 37 11.91 -7.33 -0.31
CA GLU A 37 12.45 -6.24 -1.14
C GLU A 37 13.29 -6.83 -2.29
N GLY A 38 12.99 -6.43 -3.54
CA GLY A 38 13.56 -7.03 -4.75
C GLY A 38 12.68 -8.11 -5.40
N CYS A 39 11.56 -8.53 -4.80
CA CYS A 39 10.56 -9.37 -5.45
C CYS A 39 9.62 -8.51 -6.31
N SER A 40 9.60 -8.74 -7.63
CA SER A 40 8.96 -7.83 -8.60
C SER A 40 7.86 -8.46 -9.48
N SER A 41 7.81 -9.78 -9.56
CA SER A 41 7.00 -10.50 -10.57
C SER A 41 5.48 -10.31 -10.49
N CYS A 42 4.97 -9.86 -9.34
CA CYS A 42 3.54 -9.63 -9.08
C CYS A 42 3.27 -8.17 -8.68
N CYS A 43 4.23 -7.26 -8.90
CA CYS A 43 4.08 -5.84 -8.61
C CYS A 43 3.27 -5.16 -9.71
N GLU A 44 1.95 -5.19 -9.59
CA GLU A 44 1.00 -4.69 -10.59
C GLU A 44 -0.02 -3.68 -10.05
N LEU A 45 0.18 -3.16 -8.83
CA LEU A 45 -0.73 -2.15 -8.28
C LEU A 45 -0.78 -0.94 -9.21
N GLN A 46 -2.01 -0.50 -9.56
CA GLN A 46 -2.23 0.61 -10.49
C GLN A 46 -2.78 1.86 -9.82
N SER A 47 -3.56 1.72 -8.74
CA SER A 47 -4.23 2.85 -8.10
C SER A 47 -4.40 2.69 -6.60
N VAL A 48 -4.56 3.81 -5.91
CA VAL A 48 -4.69 3.90 -4.44
C VAL A 48 -5.80 4.86 -4.04
N ASN A 49 -6.15 4.91 -2.76
CA ASN A 49 -7.09 5.93 -2.25
C ASN A 49 -6.40 7.31 -2.09
N ALA A 50 -7.16 8.35 -1.71
CA ALA A 50 -6.66 9.72 -1.61
C ALA A 50 -5.56 9.86 -0.54
N LEU A 51 -5.73 9.23 0.62
CA LEU A 51 -4.76 9.31 1.72
C LEU A 51 -3.42 8.64 1.37
N GLU A 52 -3.47 7.51 0.66
CA GLU A 52 -2.28 6.83 0.16
C GLU A 52 -1.63 7.61 -0.99
N ALA A 53 -2.42 8.26 -1.86
CA ALA A 53 -1.92 9.15 -2.89
C ALA A 53 -1.15 10.34 -2.29
N TYR A 54 -1.71 10.96 -1.23
CA TYR A 54 -1.06 11.99 -0.44
C TYR A 54 0.25 11.48 0.18
N SER A 55 0.23 10.31 0.83
CA SER A 55 1.42 9.67 1.42
C SER A 55 2.54 9.49 0.40
N ILE A 56 2.20 9.01 -0.81
CA ILE A 56 3.18 8.85 -1.89
C ILE A 56 3.69 10.22 -2.33
N GLY A 57 2.80 11.16 -2.63
CA GLY A 57 3.14 12.49 -3.14
C GLY A 57 4.12 13.27 -2.25
N ILE A 58 3.89 13.33 -0.94
CA ILE A 58 4.81 14.02 0.00
C ILE A 58 6.20 13.38 0.06
N ASN A 59 6.30 12.07 -0.20
CA ASN A 59 7.58 11.36 -0.20
C ASN A 59 8.31 11.47 -1.54
N LEU A 60 7.56 11.61 -2.64
CA LEU A 60 8.10 11.92 -3.96
C LEU A 60 8.66 13.33 -4.03
N GLN A 61 8.08 14.32 -3.36
CA GLN A 61 8.68 15.66 -3.32
C GLN A 61 10.02 15.66 -2.57
N LYS A 62 10.14 14.85 -1.50
CA LYS A 62 11.36 14.74 -0.69
C LYS A 62 12.47 14.00 -1.42
N LYS A 63 12.14 12.93 -2.14
CA LYS A 63 13.09 12.17 -2.96
C LYS A 63 12.99 12.70 -4.38
N ARG A 64 13.95 13.52 -4.86
CA ARG A 64 14.06 13.92 -6.28
C ARG A 64 14.25 12.69 -7.20
N LEU A 65 13.19 11.88 -7.38
CA LEU A 65 13.24 10.65 -8.15
C LEU A 65 13.53 11.02 -9.59
N SER A 66 14.63 10.47 -10.11
CA SER A 66 15.07 10.68 -11.49
C SER A 66 14.23 9.77 -12.38
N GLY A 67 13.25 10.37 -13.06
CA GLY A 67 12.25 9.67 -13.85
C GLY A 67 12.87 8.70 -14.86
N SER A 68 12.53 7.42 -14.72
CA SER A 68 12.53 6.49 -15.86
C SER A 68 11.27 6.79 -16.67
N ARG A 69 11.39 6.87 -18.00
CA ARG A 69 10.26 7.13 -18.89
C ARG A 69 9.18 6.08 -18.65
N LEU A 70 7.93 6.54 -18.54
CA LEU A 70 6.73 5.70 -18.59
C LEU A 70 6.74 4.95 -19.92
N ASN A 71 7.00 3.65 -19.89
CA ASN A 71 6.66 2.79 -21.03
C ASN A 71 5.19 2.40 -20.88
N SER A 72 4.36 2.94 -21.77
CA SER A 72 2.90 2.76 -21.81
C SER A 72 2.41 1.32 -22.06
N SER A 73 3.33 0.35 -22.13
CA SER A 73 3.07 -1.08 -22.40
C SER A 73 3.25 -1.98 -21.17
N GLN A 74 3.58 -1.44 -19.99
CA GLN A 74 3.89 -2.27 -18.83
C GLN A 74 2.65 -2.61 -18.00
N THR A 75 2.43 -3.92 -17.79
CA THR A 75 1.50 -4.49 -16.80
C THR A 75 1.99 -4.34 -15.35
N THR A 76 3.14 -3.68 -15.15
CA THR A 76 3.82 -3.57 -13.86
C THR A 76 3.63 -2.19 -13.25
N CYS A 77 3.81 -2.11 -11.93
CA CYS A 77 3.69 -0.88 -11.16
C CYS A 77 4.71 0.18 -11.65
N VAL A 78 4.24 1.42 -11.81
CA VAL A 78 5.06 2.57 -12.27
C VAL A 78 6.29 2.85 -11.40
N PHE A 79 6.27 2.45 -10.13
CA PHE A 79 7.37 2.65 -9.19
C PHE A 79 8.37 1.48 -9.15
N LEU A 80 8.21 0.48 -10.02
CA LEU A 80 9.13 -0.64 -10.13
C LEU A 80 10.27 -0.30 -11.10
N LYS A 81 11.52 -0.33 -10.61
CA LYS A 81 12.72 -0.03 -11.39
C LYS A 81 13.81 -1.04 -11.06
N SER A 82 14.25 -1.80 -12.07
CA SER A 82 15.27 -2.85 -11.90
C SER A 82 14.95 -3.79 -10.73
N ASP A 83 13.71 -4.29 -10.68
CA ASP A 83 13.16 -5.15 -9.62
C ASP A 83 13.03 -4.52 -8.22
N HIS A 84 13.36 -3.24 -8.08
CA HIS A 84 13.23 -2.49 -6.83
C HIS A 84 12.06 -1.51 -6.87
N CYS A 85 11.28 -1.45 -5.78
CA CYS A 85 10.21 -0.48 -5.63
C CYS A 85 10.78 0.85 -5.10
N GLU A 86 10.74 1.91 -5.90
CA GLU A 86 11.27 3.24 -5.51
C GLU A 86 10.50 3.86 -4.31
N ILE A 87 9.28 3.37 -4.08
CA ILE A 87 8.41 3.76 -2.97
C ILE A 87 8.35 2.73 -1.84
N TYR A 88 9.24 1.73 -1.79
CA TYR A 88 9.11 0.60 -0.87
C TYR A 88 8.85 1.01 0.59
N ALA A 89 9.56 2.02 1.09
CA ALA A 89 9.41 2.52 2.47
C ALA A 89 8.03 3.14 2.76
N TYR A 90 7.35 3.68 1.76
CA TYR A 90 6.04 4.34 1.86
C TYR A 90 4.99 3.66 0.95
N ARG A 91 5.18 2.36 0.69
CA ARG A 91 4.28 1.57 -0.14
C ARG A 91 2.87 1.48 0.50
N PRO A 92 1.81 1.43 -0.32
CA PRO A 92 0.41 1.31 0.14
C PRO A 92 0.16 0.08 1.03
N ILE A 93 -0.92 0.10 1.80
CA ILE A 93 -1.33 -0.99 2.70
C ILE A 93 -1.46 -2.32 1.94
N ILE A 94 -2.08 -2.31 0.75
CA ILE A 94 -2.21 -3.52 -0.08
C ILE A 94 -0.85 -4.11 -0.48
N CYS A 95 0.17 -3.27 -0.71
CA CYS A 95 1.53 -3.73 -0.99
C CYS A 95 2.25 -4.23 0.28
N ARG A 96 1.87 -3.76 1.47
CA ARG A 96 2.44 -4.24 2.74
C ARG A 96 1.88 -5.59 3.16
N THR A 97 0.62 -5.84 2.83
CA THR A 97 -0.03 -7.12 3.10
C THR A 97 0.16 -8.15 2.00
N HIS A 98 0.68 -7.74 0.84
CA HIS A 98 0.99 -8.65 -0.24
C HIS A 98 1.98 -9.73 0.21
N GLY A 99 1.68 -10.99 -0.15
CA GLY A 99 2.48 -12.16 0.25
C GLY A 99 2.16 -12.73 1.64
N LEU A 100 1.32 -12.06 2.44
CA LEU A 100 0.81 -12.65 3.68
C LEU A 100 -0.32 -13.64 3.39
N LEU A 101 -0.68 -14.43 4.40
CA LEU A 101 -1.93 -15.19 4.44
C LEU A 101 -3.03 -14.26 4.92
N LEU A 102 -4.07 -14.06 4.11
CA LEU A 102 -5.13 -13.09 4.33
C LEU A 102 -6.47 -13.82 4.49
N SER A 103 -7.24 -13.42 5.49
CA SER A 103 -8.63 -13.83 5.69
C SER A 103 -9.54 -12.61 5.76
N ASN A 104 -10.77 -12.74 5.26
CA ASN A 104 -11.83 -11.75 5.39
C ASN A 104 -13.17 -12.44 5.65
N SER A 105 -14.18 -11.68 6.07
CA SER A 105 -15.52 -12.21 6.32
C SER A 105 -16.27 -12.60 5.05
N GLU A 106 -15.87 -12.10 3.88
CA GLU A 106 -16.50 -12.40 2.59
C GLU A 106 -16.11 -13.77 2.02
N SER A 107 -14.94 -14.29 2.39
CA SER A 107 -14.42 -15.58 1.92
C SER A 107 -13.85 -16.39 3.07
N PRO A 108 -14.34 -17.63 3.29
CA PRO A 108 -13.77 -18.53 4.28
C PRO A 108 -12.37 -19.05 3.88
N ARG A 109 -11.91 -18.76 2.64
CA ARG A 109 -10.62 -19.21 2.15
C ARG A 109 -9.53 -18.19 2.46
N ILE A 110 -8.45 -18.68 3.05
CA ILE A 110 -7.20 -17.93 3.19
C ILE A 110 -6.63 -17.69 1.79
N SER A 111 -6.27 -16.44 1.49
CA SER A 111 -5.65 -16.06 0.23
C SER A 111 -4.21 -15.61 0.45
N THR A 112 -3.33 -15.83 -0.54
CA THR A 112 -1.95 -15.36 -0.52
C THR A 112 -1.42 -15.21 -1.95
N CYS A 113 -0.23 -14.63 -2.09
CA CYS A 113 0.46 -14.52 -3.38
C CYS A 113 0.86 -15.92 -3.88
N LEU A 114 0.81 -16.14 -5.20
CA LEU A 114 1.16 -17.41 -5.84
C LEU A 114 2.59 -17.91 -5.55
N LYS A 115 3.47 -17.04 -5.04
CA LYS A 115 4.87 -17.36 -4.73
C LYS A 115 5.13 -17.67 -3.26
N ASN A 116 4.23 -17.29 -2.36
CA ASN A 116 4.39 -17.54 -0.93
C ASN A 116 3.54 -18.73 -0.52
N PHE A 117 3.97 -19.46 0.52
CA PHE A 117 3.24 -20.61 1.07
C PHE A 117 2.87 -21.68 0.03
N THR A 118 3.76 -21.95 -0.92
CA THR A 118 3.55 -22.95 -1.98
C THR A 118 3.64 -24.39 -1.48
N ASN A 119 4.19 -24.62 -0.28
CA ASN A 119 4.24 -25.94 0.33
C ASN A 119 2.89 -26.27 0.97
N SER A 120 2.09 -27.10 0.29
CA SER A 120 0.74 -27.48 0.73
C SER A 120 0.69 -28.34 2.00
N SER A 121 1.82 -28.85 2.48
CA SER A 121 1.89 -29.67 3.71
C SER A 121 2.14 -28.87 4.98
N ILE A 122 2.35 -27.55 4.89
CA ILE A 122 2.61 -26.72 6.07
C ILE A 122 1.34 -26.46 6.89
N VAL A 123 1.44 -26.62 8.20
CA VAL A 123 0.40 -26.21 9.15
C VAL A 123 0.66 -24.77 9.58
N ILE A 124 -0.33 -23.89 9.40
CA ILE A 124 -0.22 -22.47 9.75
C ILE A 124 -1.00 -22.18 11.03
N ASP A 125 -0.33 -21.58 12.02
CA ASP A 125 -1.00 -21.10 13.23
C ASP A 125 -1.86 -19.86 12.95
N LEU A 126 -3.09 -19.84 13.48
CA LEU A 126 -4.06 -18.75 13.30
C LEU A 126 -3.52 -17.32 13.55
N PRO A 127 -2.65 -17.06 14.55
CA PRO A 127 -2.10 -15.72 14.78
C PRO A 127 -1.26 -15.15 13.63
N TYR A 128 -0.86 -15.98 12.65
CA TYR A 128 -0.09 -15.56 11.47
C TYR A 128 -0.95 -15.41 10.22
N ILE A 129 -2.28 -15.46 10.36
CA ILE A 129 -3.24 -15.12 9.30
C ILE A 129 -3.76 -13.71 9.58
N LEU A 130 -3.57 -12.81 8.62
CA LEU A 130 -4.00 -11.43 8.75
C LEU A 130 -5.48 -11.29 8.42
N ASN A 131 -6.28 -10.86 9.39
CA ASN A 131 -7.65 -10.43 9.14
C ASN A 131 -7.66 -9.06 8.46
N THR A 132 -8.12 -9.00 7.21
CA THR A 132 -8.11 -7.76 6.42
C THR A 132 -9.31 -6.86 6.67
N ASP A 133 -10.39 -7.33 7.31
CA ASP A 133 -11.62 -6.54 7.49
C ASP A 133 -11.37 -5.31 8.35
N MET A 134 -10.67 -5.50 9.48
CA MET A 134 -10.30 -4.41 10.38
C MET A 134 -9.34 -3.43 9.69
N LEU A 135 -8.39 -3.96 8.93
CA LEU A 135 -7.40 -3.15 8.22
C LEU A 135 -8.05 -2.27 7.15
N THR A 136 -8.88 -2.87 6.30
CA THR A 136 -9.63 -2.17 5.25
C THR A 136 -10.59 -1.14 5.86
N THR A 137 -11.31 -1.51 6.93
CA THR A 137 -12.21 -0.59 7.64
C THR A 137 -11.47 0.64 8.19
N ASN A 138 -10.32 0.43 8.84
CA ASN A 138 -9.53 1.52 9.40
C ASN A 138 -8.94 2.41 8.30
N LEU A 139 -8.44 1.82 7.21
CA LEU A 139 -7.94 2.57 6.06
C LEU A 139 -9.05 3.43 5.43
N MET A 140 -10.25 2.88 5.24
CA MET A 140 -11.39 3.61 4.69
C MET A 140 -11.81 4.77 5.59
N LYS A 141 -11.89 4.56 6.91
CA LYS A 141 -12.22 5.63 7.87
C LYS A 141 -11.22 6.78 7.82
N LEU A 142 -9.92 6.46 7.78
CA LEU A 142 -8.86 7.47 7.68
C LEU A 142 -8.93 8.21 6.33
N ASN A 143 -9.16 7.49 5.23
CA ASN A 143 -9.31 8.09 3.91
C ASN A 143 -10.51 9.06 3.83
N ILE A 144 -11.67 8.67 4.38
CA ILE A 144 -12.85 9.53 4.44
C ILE A 144 -12.56 10.79 5.27
N ALA A 145 -11.95 10.63 6.45
CA ALA A 145 -11.58 11.76 7.29
C ALA A 145 -10.61 12.72 6.58
N PHE A 146 -9.61 12.16 5.88
CA PHE A 146 -8.65 12.93 5.08
C PHE A 146 -9.35 13.76 4.01
N CYS A 147 -10.22 13.13 3.21
CA CYS A 147 -11.01 13.81 2.18
C CYS A 147 -11.90 14.92 2.75
N ILE A 148 -12.55 14.70 3.91
CA ILE A 148 -13.39 15.70 4.56
C ILE A 148 -12.56 16.92 4.99
N VAL A 149 -11.42 16.70 5.65
CA VAL A 149 -10.54 17.78 6.11
C VAL A 149 -9.94 18.58 4.94
N CYS A 150 -9.71 17.93 3.80
CA CYS A 150 -9.24 18.61 2.59
C CYS A 150 -10.37 19.27 1.78
N GLY A 151 -11.62 19.25 2.26
CA GLY A 151 -12.76 19.83 1.53
C GLY A 151 -13.16 19.07 0.25
N ALA A 152 -12.79 17.79 0.15
CA ALA A 152 -12.90 16.95 -1.05
C ALA A 152 -13.60 15.61 -0.75
N LYS A 153 -14.73 15.66 -0.02
CA LYS A 153 -15.46 14.47 0.48
C LYS A 153 -15.89 13.54 -0.65
N GLU A 154 -16.28 14.10 -1.78
CA GLU A 154 -16.67 13.41 -3.01
C GLU A 154 -15.57 12.49 -3.56
N ASN A 155 -14.30 12.78 -3.25
CA ASN A 155 -13.17 11.95 -3.66
C ASN A 155 -12.93 10.74 -2.76
N ALA A 156 -13.67 10.57 -1.65
CA ALA A 156 -13.44 9.49 -0.70
C ALA A 156 -13.67 8.08 -1.28
N SER A 157 -14.50 7.96 -2.33
CA SER A 157 -14.74 6.71 -3.06
C SER A 157 -13.86 6.56 -4.31
N MET A 158 -13.08 7.58 -4.67
CA MET A 158 -12.26 7.57 -5.87
C MET A 158 -10.95 6.82 -5.66
N ARG A 159 -10.39 6.35 -6.77
CA ARG A 159 -9.06 5.76 -6.86
C ARG A 159 -8.18 6.66 -7.72
N PHE A 160 -6.95 6.86 -7.30
CA PHE A 160 -5.95 7.69 -7.97
C PHE A 160 -4.88 6.79 -8.57
N ASN A 161 -4.63 6.93 -9.87
CA ASN A 161 -3.62 6.11 -10.53
C ASN A 161 -2.23 6.50 -10.05
N LEU A 162 -1.39 5.49 -9.82
CA LEU A 162 0.00 5.68 -9.43
C LEU A 162 0.80 6.40 -10.52
N SER A 163 0.46 6.20 -11.81
CA SER A 163 1.06 6.94 -12.93
C SER A 163 0.79 8.44 -12.88
N ASP A 164 -0.43 8.81 -12.46
CA ASP A 164 -0.85 10.20 -12.34
C ASP A 164 -0.15 10.86 -11.14
N ILE A 165 -0.08 10.14 -10.01
CA ILE A 165 0.69 10.56 -8.82
C ILE A 165 2.17 10.74 -9.15
N PHE A 166 2.78 9.78 -9.85
CA PHE A 166 4.18 9.84 -10.28
C PHE A 166 4.46 11.04 -11.18
N SER A 167 3.53 11.35 -12.09
CA SER A 167 3.66 12.46 -13.05
C SER A 167 3.24 13.82 -12.47
N GLY A 168 2.74 13.86 -11.23
CA GLY A 168 2.18 15.08 -10.61
C GLY A 168 0.81 15.51 -11.17
N ASN A 169 0.16 14.66 -11.99
CA ASN A 169 -1.15 14.89 -12.58
C ASN A 169 -2.28 14.52 -11.60
N ILE A 170 -2.24 15.10 -10.39
CA ILE A 170 -3.21 14.85 -9.32
C ILE A 170 -4.18 16.04 -9.19
N PRO A 171 -5.40 15.83 -8.64
CA PRO A 171 -6.32 16.93 -8.37
C PRO A 171 -5.77 17.98 -7.42
N GLU A 172 -6.33 19.18 -7.49
CA GLU A 172 -5.85 20.35 -6.75
C GLU A 172 -5.84 20.13 -5.23
N PHE A 173 -6.89 19.52 -4.67
CA PHE A 173 -6.95 19.25 -3.23
C PHE A 173 -5.76 18.39 -2.73
N LEU A 174 -5.25 17.48 -3.56
CA LEU A 174 -4.05 16.69 -3.22
C LEU A 174 -2.79 17.53 -3.35
N LYS A 175 -2.67 18.37 -4.38
CA LYS A 175 -1.51 19.29 -4.52
C LYS A 175 -1.43 20.23 -3.32
N ASP A 176 -2.57 20.82 -2.94
CA ASP A 176 -2.70 21.68 -1.78
C ASP A 176 -2.29 20.93 -0.52
N ALA A 177 -2.84 19.73 -0.30
CA ALA A 177 -2.50 18.92 0.86
C ALA A 177 -1.01 18.60 0.94
N ILE A 178 -0.38 18.22 -0.19
CA ILE A 178 1.03 17.82 -0.27
C ILE A 178 1.96 19.01 -0.02
N SER A 179 1.55 20.23 -0.38
CA SER A 179 2.37 21.45 -0.30
C SER A 179 2.38 22.09 1.10
N LEU A 180 1.65 21.52 2.07
CA LEU A 180 1.53 21.98 3.45
C LEU A 180 2.57 21.36 4.39
#